data_AF-A0A2I1IJB3-F1
#
_entry.id   AF-A0A2I1IJB3-F1
#
_cell.length_a   1.000
_cell.length_b   1.000
_cell.length_c   1.000
_cell.angle_alpha   90.00
_cell.angle_beta   90.00
_cell.angle_gamma   90.00
#
_symmetry.space_group_name_H-M   'P 1'
#
loop_
_entity.id
_entity.type
_entity.pdbx_description
1 polymer ?
#
loop_
_entity_poly.entity_id
_entity_poly.type
_entity_poly.pdbx_seq_one_letter_code
_entity_poly.pdbx_strand_id
1 'polypeptide(L)' 'MESLERIYGYLDGELGPEACQAIEAHLRDCEECSDEYQIESMLKELVRRSCNCDVAPEGLADRIRARITVERTQIHWQG' A
#
# COMPACT_ATOMS: atom_id res chain seq x y z
N MET A 1 12.91 -17.96 -1.19
CA MET A 1 11.66 -17.37 -1.71
C MET A 1 10.94 -16.63 -0.58
N GLU A 2 11.67 -15.75 0.11
CA GLU A 2 11.20 -15.04 1.32
C GLU A 2 11.52 -13.52 1.23
N SER A 3 12.28 -13.11 0.20
CA SER A 3 12.74 -11.72 0.00
C SER A 3 11.73 -10.91 -0.82
N LEU A 4 11.17 -11.48 -1.90
CA LEU A 4 10.30 -10.76 -2.82
C LEU A 4 8.95 -10.34 -2.19
N GLU A 5 8.32 -11.21 -1.40
CA GLU A 5 7.07 -10.87 -0.70
C GLU A 5 7.27 -9.72 0.31
N ARG A 6 8.41 -9.71 1.01
CA ARG A 6 8.76 -8.61 1.93
C ARG A 6 9.06 -7.32 1.18
N ILE A 7 9.69 -7.37 0.01
CA ILE A 7 9.89 -6.20 -0.87
C ILE A 7 8.53 -5.63 -1.31
N TYR A 8 7.58 -6.47 -1.71
CA TYR A 8 6.24 -6.00 -2.07
C TYR A 8 5.51 -5.35 -0.91
N GLY A 9 5.44 -6.02 0.24
CA GLY A 9 4.81 -5.45 1.44
C GLY A 9 5.46 -4.13 1.86
N TYR A 10 6.78 -4.01 1.73
CA TYR A 10 7.49 -2.75 1.99
C TYR A 10 7.10 -1.66 1.00
N LEU A 11 7.07 -1.98 -0.30
CA LEU A 11 6.69 -1.06 -1.36
C LEU A 11 5.22 -0.61 -1.28
N ASP A 12 4.32 -1.47 -0.79
CA ASP A 12 2.89 -1.15 -0.60
C ASP A 12 2.59 -0.47 0.74
N GLY A 13 3.57 -0.40 1.64
CA GLY A 13 3.40 0.17 2.98
C GLY A 13 2.56 -0.70 3.92
N GLU A 14 2.50 -2.01 3.67
CA GLU A 14 1.72 -2.98 4.44
C GLU A 14 2.51 -3.57 5.62
N LEU A 15 3.80 -3.26 5.72
CA LEU A 15 4.66 -3.73 6.79
C LEU A 15 4.57 -2.85 8.04
N GLY A 16 4.68 -3.51 9.20
CA GLY A 16 4.88 -2.81 10.47
C GLY A 16 6.28 -2.17 10.58
N PRO A 17 6.47 -1.22 11.50
CA PRO A 17 7.72 -0.44 11.61
C PRO A 17 8.99 -1.29 11.77
N GLU A 18 8.93 -2.38 12.54
CA GLU A 18 10.05 -3.29 12.74
C GLU A 18 10.45 -4.01 11.45
N ALA A 19 9.46 -4.48 10.69
CA ALA A 19 9.68 -5.15 9.41
C ALA A 19 10.22 -4.17 8.34
N CYS A 20 9.78 -2.92 8.35
CA CYS A 20 10.37 -1.86 7.52
C CYS A 20 11.85 -1.62 7.84
N GLN A 21 12.22 -1.56 9.12
CA GLN A 21 13.63 -1.39 9.50
C GLN A 21 14.49 -2.59 9.08
N ALA A 22 13.96 -3.80 9.22
CA ALA A 22 14.65 -5.02 8.82
C ALA A 22 14.92 -5.06 7.31
N ILE A 23 13.94 -4.71 6.48
CA ILE A 23 14.13 -4.68 5.02
C ILE A 23 15.05 -3.53 4.59
N GLU A 24 14.96 -2.35 5.20
CA GLU A 24 15.87 -1.24 4.94
C GLU A 24 17.33 -1.59 5.24
N ALA A 25 17.57 -2.30 6.36
CA ALA A 25 18.90 -2.80 6.69
C ALA A 25 19.38 -3.83 5.65
N HIS A 26 18.51 -4.76 5.25
CA HIS A 26 18.84 -5.76 4.25
C HIS A 26 19.18 -5.17 2.88
N LEU A 27 18.38 -4.21 2.40
CA LEU A 27 18.62 -3.54 1.12
C LEU A 27 19.92 -2.73 1.11
N ARG A 28 20.41 -2.30 2.27
CA ARG A 28 21.71 -1.63 2.39
C ARG A 28 22.89 -2.58 2.21
N ASP A 29 22.73 -3.82 2.68
CA ASP A 29 23.82 -4.79 2.78
C ASP A 29 23.78 -5.86 1.67
N CYS A 30 22.71 -5.92 0.85
CA CYS A 30 22.50 -6.91 -0.20
C CYS A 30 22.23 -6.27 -1.56
N GLU A 31 23.22 -6.32 -2.45
CA GLU A 31 23.15 -5.77 -3.83
C GLU A 31 22.05 -6.42 -4.67
N GLU A 32 21.94 -7.76 -4.64
CA GLU A 32 20.92 -8.51 -5.37
C GLU A 32 19.50 -8.06 -5.02
N CYS A 33 19.19 -7.93 -3.73
CA CYS A 33 17.86 -7.50 -3.29
C CYS A 33 17.64 -5.99 -3.52
N SER A 34 18.69 -5.16 -3.49
CA SER A 34 18.61 -3.76 -3.89
C SER A 34 18.25 -3.61 -5.36
N ASP A 35 18.88 -4.39 -6.24
CA ASP A 35 18.60 -4.37 -7.68
C ASP A 35 17.16 -4.83 -7.96
N GLU A 36 16.70 -5.91 -7.33
CA GLU A 36 15.31 -6.35 -7.41
C GLU A 36 14.33 -5.26 -6.92
N TYR A 37 14.60 -4.64 -5.76
CA TYR A 37 13.79 -3.55 -5.23
C TYR A 37 13.68 -2.37 -6.21
N GLN A 38 14.78 -1.99 -6.86
CA GLN A 38 14.78 -0.90 -7.84
C GLN A 38 13.87 -1.21 -9.03
N ILE A 39 13.95 -2.42 -9.58
CA ILE A 39 13.10 -2.86 -10.70
C ILE A 39 11.63 -2.79 -10.30
N GLU A 40 11.28 -3.36 -9.16
CA GLU A 40 9.89 -3.39 -8.66
C GLU A 40 9.36 -1.98 -8.35
N SER A 41 10.21 -1.11 -7.77
CA SER A 41 9.86 0.29 -7.50
C SER A 41 9.56 1.06 -8.79
N MET A 42 10.41 0.90 -9.81
CA MET A 42 10.21 1.51 -11.13
C MET A 42 8.94 1.01 -11.81
N LEU A 43 8.66 -0.30 -11.73
CA LEU A 43 7.44 -0.88 -12.27
C LEU A 43 6.19 -0.32 -11.59
N LYS A 44 6.17 -0.25 -10.25
CA LYS A 44 5.06 0.37 -9.50
C LYS A 44 4.88 1.84 -9.86
N GLU A 45 5.97 2.58 -10.03
CA GLU A 45 5.89 3.98 -10.46
C GLU A 45 5.30 4.12 -11.86
N LEU A 46 5.70 3.27 -12.80
CA LEU A 46 5.15 3.25 -14.17
C LEU A 46 3.64 2.96 -14.16
N VAL A 47 3.20 1.95 -13.41
CA VAL A 47 1.78 1.63 -13.24
C VAL A 47 1.03 2.82 -12.65
N ARG A 48 1.53 3.41 -11.56
CA ARG A 48 0.91 4.57 -10.92
C ARG A 48 0.75 5.74 -11.89
N ARG A 49 1.78 6.06 -12.67
CA ARG A 49 1.73 7.13 -13.69
C ARG A 49 0.69 6.84 -14.78
N SER A 50 0.57 5.57 -15.17
CA SER A 50 -0.38 5.13 -16.21
C SER A 50 -1.83 5.13 -15.73
N CYS A 51 -2.06 4.98 -14.42
CA CYS A 51 -3.39 5.00 -13.81
C CYS A 51 -3.78 6.38 -13.24
N ASN A 52 -2.92 7.40 -13.33
CA ASN A 52 -3.17 8.73 -12.75
C ASN A 52 -4.11 9.61 -13.59
N CYS A 53 -4.76 9.06 -14.62
CA CYS A 53 -5.68 9.76 -15.52
C CYS A 53 -7.13 9.78 -15.04
N ASP A 54 -7.49 8.96 -14.05
CA ASP A 54 -8.86 8.90 -13.52
C ASP A 54 -8.97 9.70 -12.22
N VAL A 55 -9.50 10.92 -12.31
CA VAL A 55 -9.88 11.69 -11.13
C VAL A 55 -11.09 11.03 -10.49
N ALA A 56 -11.05 10.82 -9.17
CA ALA A 56 -12.19 10.31 -8.42
C ALA A 56 -13.42 11.20 -8.69
N PRO A 57 -14.60 10.61 -8.96
CA PRO A 57 -15.82 11.38 -9.20
C PRO A 57 -16.11 12.37 -8.08
N GLU A 58 -16.59 13.56 -8.44
CA GLU A 58 -17.00 14.57 -7.48
C GLU A 58 -18.04 14.01 -6.49
N GLY A 59 -17.90 14.34 -5.21
CA GLY A 59 -18.80 13.86 -4.15
C GLY A 59 -18.65 12.38 -3.78
N LEU A 60 -17.71 11.61 -4.38
CA LEU A 60 -17.47 10.21 -3.99
C LEU A 60 -17.09 10.09 -2.50
N ALA A 61 -16.21 10.98 -2.01
CA ALA A 61 -15.77 10.98 -0.62
C ALA A 61 -16.95 11.19 0.36
N ASP A 62 -17.87 12.09 0.03
CA ASP A 62 -19.04 12.38 0.86
C ASP A 62 -20.02 11.22 0.86
N ARG A 63 -20.23 10.58 -0.29
CA ARG A 63 -21.04 9.34 -0.41
C ARG A 63 -20.45 8.20 0.43
N ILE A 64 -19.14 8.02 0.41
CA ILE A 64 -18.44 7.02 1.23
C ILE A 64 -18.63 7.32 2.72
N ARG A 65 -18.38 8.55 3.16
CA ARG A 65 -18.55 8.96 4.58
C ARG A 65 -19.99 8.79 5.06
N ALA A 66 -20.97 9.18 4.24
CA ALA A 66 -22.38 9.00 4.54
C ALA A 66 -22.72 7.52 4.74
N ARG A 67 -22.26 6.65 3.83
CA ARG A 67 -22.46 5.20 3.94
C ARG A 67 -21.82 4.63 5.22
N ILE A 68 -20.56 4.96 5.50
CA ILE A 68 -19.87 4.50 6.72
C ILE A 68 -20.65 4.89 7.98
N THR A 69 -21.20 6.11 8.01
CA THR A 69 -22.00 6.60 9.16
C THR A 69 -23.26 5.76 9.36
N VAL A 70 -23.99 5.46 8.28
CA VAL A 70 -25.18 4.60 8.33
C VAL A 70 -24.84 3.21 8.86
N GLU A 71 -23.82 2.56 8.30
CA GLU A 71 -23.43 1.20 8.70
C GLU A 71 -22.96 1.14 10.16
N ARG A 72 -22.20 2.13 10.64
CA ARG A 72 -21.78 2.21 12.06
C ARG A 72 -22.96 2.34 13.02
N THR A 73 -24.03 3.00 12.60
CA THR A 73 -25.23 3.16 13.42
C THR A 73 -26.00 1.84 13.52
N GLN A 74 -26.02 1.03 12.47
CA GLN A 74 -26.70 -0.28 12.46
C GLN A 74 -26.01 -1.31 13.37
N ILE A 75 -24.68 -1.28 13.48
CA ILE A 75 -23.93 -2.21 14.35
C ILE A 75 -24.21 -1.92 15.84
N HIS A 76 -24.66 -0.71 16.20
CA HIS A 76 -25.02 -0.33 17.58
C HIS A 76 -26.48 -0.66 17.97
N TRP A 77 -27.30 -1.24 17.07
CA TRP A 77 -28.66 -1.70 17.38
C TRP A 77 -28.78 -3.23 17.39
N GLN A 78 -27.85 -3.89 18.07
CA GLN A 78 -28.03 -5.27 18.54
C GLN A 78 -27.73 -5.30 20.04
N GLY A 79 -28.73 -4.86 20.81
CA GLY A 79 -28.80 -4.93 22.26
C GLY A 79 -30.26 -5.03 22.68
#